data_AF-A0A2V8JM57-F1
#
_entry.id   AF-A0A2V8JM57-F1
#
_cell.length_a   1.000
_cell.length_b   1.000
_cell.length_c   1.000
_cell.angle_alpha   90.00
_cell.angle_beta   90.00
_cell.angle_gamma   90.00
#
_symmetry.space_group_name_H-M   'P 1'
#
loop_
_entity.id
_entity.type
_entity.pdbx_description
1 polymer ?
#
loop_
_entity_poly.entity_id
_entity_poly.type
_entity_poly.pdbx_seq_one_letter_code
_entity_poly.pdbx_strand_id
1 'polypeptide(L)'
;MTIRVAATIILVTVALNEGLAYSRIQPVEEWPRVSSVVVPSSPWNAVIGNTVLAVATVHGDGKVSDVRVLNGVTPFVEETVRAVSNWAFTPARPVDSRAKAEVSVLVMFRPHAFGNFAVGGPTLGFTAPAIPEGDHPVLPLSVLDPGWPISLNLKEGVVVFELEIAEDGLIRQVRVVRDLPPTTDFAREAVRHWKFAPAVAAGQPIHSRILVALSFVTPVVNPH
;
A
#
# COMPACT_ATOMS: atom_id res chain seq x y z
N MET A 1 2.08 11.03 23.55
CA MET A 1 1.03 12.03 23.30
C MET A 1 0.20 11.53 22.13
N THR A 2 -0.92 10.90 22.46
CA THR A 2 -1.74 10.09 21.54
C THR A 2 -2.66 10.99 20.73
N ILE A 3 -2.53 10.97 19.41
CA ILE A 3 -3.35 11.79 18.50
C ILE A 3 -4.67 11.04 18.28
N ARG A 4 -5.78 11.72 18.60
CA ARG A 4 -7.14 11.22 18.42
C ARG A 4 -7.59 11.52 17.00
N VAL A 5 -8.02 10.50 16.25
CA VAL A 5 -8.85 10.74 15.06
C VAL A 5 -10.29 10.94 15.56
N ALA A 6 -10.80 12.16 15.41
CA ALA A 6 -12.16 12.49 15.82
C ALA A 6 -13.13 12.09 14.69
N ALA A 7 -13.81 10.97 14.86
CA ALA A 7 -14.95 10.56 14.06
C ALA A 7 -16.04 11.66 14.09
N THR A 8 -16.20 12.40 12.99
CA THR A 8 -17.29 13.38 12.84
C THR A 8 -18.52 12.68 12.25
N ILE A 9 -19.63 12.67 12.99
CA ILE A 9 -20.93 12.14 12.56
C ILE A 9 -21.63 13.21 11.72
N ILE A 10 -21.82 12.99 10.41
CA ILE A 10 -22.62 13.88 9.55
C ILE A 10 -24.06 13.35 9.50
N LEU A 11 -25.00 14.07 10.12
CA LEU A 11 -26.44 13.82 9.97
C LEU A 11 -26.90 14.20 8.57
N VAL A 12 -27.28 13.21 7.75
CA VAL A 12 -28.04 13.44 6.51
C VAL A 12 -29.48 12.99 6.76
N THR A 13 -30.41 13.94 6.83
CA THR A 13 -31.84 13.66 6.93
C THR A 13 -32.38 13.30 5.54
N VAL A 14 -32.61 12.02 5.29
CA VAL A 14 -33.45 11.58 4.16
C VAL A 14 -34.88 11.45 4.69
N ALA A 15 -35.75 12.38 4.30
CA ALA A 15 -37.17 12.28 4.59
C ALA A 15 -37.79 11.25 3.64
N LEU A 16 -37.99 10.03 4.14
CA LEU A 16 -38.91 9.06 3.54
C LEU A 16 -39.91 8.66 4.62
N ASN A 17 -41.18 8.85 4.28
CA ASN A 17 -42.35 8.54 5.10
C ASN A 17 -42.30 7.08 5.59
N GLU A 18 -42.70 6.89 6.85
CA GLU A 18 -42.99 5.61 7.52
C GLU A 18 -41.75 4.78 7.96
N GLY A 19 -41.38 4.88 9.24
CA GLY A 19 -40.54 3.91 9.95
C GLY A 19 -39.15 4.43 10.34
N LEU A 20 -38.91 4.56 11.65
CA LEU A 20 -37.61 4.96 12.22
C LEU A 20 -36.55 3.86 12.00
N ALA A 21 -35.92 3.84 10.83
CA ALA A 21 -34.66 3.15 10.63
C ALA A 21 -33.52 4.02 11.19
N TYR A 22 -32.91 3.59 12.28
CA TYR A 22 -31.64 4.16 12.74
C TYR A 22 -30.57 3.88 11.68
N SER A 23 -30.39 4.82 10.75
CA SER A 23 -29.22 4.86 9.89
C SER A 23 -27.99 5.04 10.77
N ARG A 24 -27.23 3.96 10.97
CA ARG A 24 -25.89 4.03 11.54
C ARG A 24 -25.04 4.79 10.52
N ILE A 25 -24.94 6.11 10.68
CA ILE A 25 -23.93 6.92 10.00
C ILE A 25 -22.58 6.39 10.50
N GLN A 26 -21.92 5.57 9.70
CA GLN A 26 -20.53 5.22 9.94
C GLN A 26 -19.73 6.53 9.79
N PRO A 27 -18.90 6.91 10.77
CA PRO A 27 -17.93 7.97 10.57
C PRO A 27 -17.12 7.59 9.34
N VAL A 28 -17.12 8.45 8.31
CA VAL A 28 -16.16 8.32 7.23
C VAL A 28 -14.83 8.73 7.85
N GLU A 29 -14.10 7.75 8.41
CA GLU A 29 -12.72 7.91 8.84
C GLU A 29 -11.93 8.27 7.57
N GLU A 30 -11.73 9.56 7.32
CA GLU A 30 -11.09 10.06 6.10
C GLU A 30 -9.58 9.83 6.21
N TRP A 31 -9.10 8.61 6.05
CA TRP A 31 -7.66 8.31 6.00
C TRP A 31 -6.94 9.15 4.93
N PRO A 32 -5.67 9.58 5.15
CA PRO A 32 -4.88 10.22 4.12
C PRO A 32 -4.94 9.40 2.83
N ARG A 33 -5.19 10.07 1.72
CA ARG A 33 -5.32 9.41 0.43
C ARG A 33 -4.18 9.81 -0.46
N VAL A 34 -3.48 8.85 -1.05
CA VAL A 34 -2.37 9.23 -1.93
C VAL A 34 -2.91 10.03 -3.13
N SER A 35 -2.27 11.16 -3.40
CA SER A 35 -2.64 12.11 -4.45
C SER A 35 -1.58 12.20 -5.54
N SER A 36 -0.31 12.06 -5.17
CA SER A 36 0.81 12.03 -6.11
C SER A 36 1.87 11.03 -5.63
N VAL A 37 2.41 10.26 -6.57
CA VAL A 37 3.46 9.26 -6.33
C VAL A 37 4.66 9.52 -7.23
N VAL A 38 5.84 9.50 -6.62
CA VAL A 38 7.12 9.37 -7.32
C VAL A 38 7.47 7.89 -7.35
N VAL A 39 7.74 7.35 -8.53
CA VAL A 39 8.05 5.92 -8.66
C VAL A 39 9.49 5.64 -8.20
N PRO A 40 9.73 4.60 -7.40
CA PRO A 40 11.09 4.18 -7.09
C PRO A 40 11.76 3.64 -8.35
N SER A 41 13.02 4.04 -8.55
CA SER A 41 13.82 3.54 -9.66
C SER A 41 14.37 2.17 -9.31
N SER A 42 14.20 1.19 -10.20
CA SER A 42 14.85 -0.11 -10.02
C SER A 42 16.37 0.06 -10.16
N PRO A 43 17.18 -0.40 -9.19
CA PRO A 43 18.63 -0.36 -9.32
C PRO A 43 19.07 -1.20 -10.54
N TRP A 44 19.71 -0.57 -11.52
CA TRP A 44 20.03 -1.19 -12.81
C TRP A 44 21.04 -2.36 -12.73
N ASN A 45 21.80 -2.45 -11.63
CA ASN A 45 22.74 -3.53 -11.35
C ASN A 45 22.15 -4.64 -10.44
N ALA A 46 20.88 -4.53 -10.06
CA ALA A 46 20.23 -5.52 -9.21
C ALA A 46 19.90 -6.79 -10.00
N VAL A 47 20.71 -7.83 -9.77
CA VAL A 47 20.47 -9.18 -10.32
C VAL A 47 19.33 -9.89 -9.56
N ILE A 48 19.08 -9.50 -8.30
CA ILE A 48 18.12 -10.13 -7.39
C ILE A 48 17.03 -9.11 -7.04
N GLY A 49 15.79 -9.55 -6.91
CA GLY A 49 14.68 -8.70 -6.48
C GLY A 49 14.64 -8.54 -4.97
N ASN A 50 13.91 -7.54 -4.50
CA ASN A 50 13.72 -7.33 -3.07
C ASN A 50 12.37 -6.68 -2.80
N THR A 51 11.79 -7.01 -1.64
CA THR A 51 10.61 -6.32 -1.14
C THR A 51 10.99 -5.43 0.03
N VAL A 52 10.73 -4.13 -0.08
CA VAL A 52 10.92 -3.17 0.99
C VAL A 52 9.57 -2.89 1.65
N LEU A 53 9.50 -3.07 2.97
CA LEU A 53 8.37 -2.64 3.80
C LEU A 53 8.83 -1.43 4.61
N ALA A 54 8.07 -0.35 4.54
CA ALA A 54 8.29 0.85 5.33
C ALA A 54 6.98 1.39 5.90
N VAL A 55 7.10 2.20 6.94
CA VAL A 55 6.01 3.00 7.50
C VAL A 55 6.37 4.47 7.28
N ALA A 56 5.54 5.17 6.52
CA ALA A 56 5.67 6.60 6.27
C ALA A 56 4.81 7.39 7.26
N THR A 57 5.38 8.43 7.85
CA THR A 57 4.63 9.42 8.63
C THR A 57 4.16 10.54 7.70
N VAL A 58 2.84 10.72 7.60
CA VAL A 58 2.21 11.79 6.83
C VAL A 58 1.74 12.88 7.78
N HIS A 59 2.19 14.12 7.55
CA HIS A 59 1.75 15.30 8.29
C HIS A 59 0.37 15.79 7.84
N GLY A 60 -0.27 16.64 8.65
CA GLY A 60 -1.58 17.24 8.34
C GLY A 60 -1.63 18.08 7.05
N ASP A 61 -0.49 18.46 6.46
CA ASP A 61 -0.39 19.11 5.15
C ASP A 61 -0.32 18.10 3.98
N GLY A 62 -0.32 16.81 4.27
CA GLY A 62 -0.26 15.74 3.28
C GLY A 62 1.15 15.36 2.83
N LYS A 63 2.21 15.92 3.42
CA LYS A 63 3.60 15.58 3.10
C LYS A 63 4.12 14.45 3.98
N VAL A 64 4.99 13.62 3.40
CA VAL A 64 5.74 12.61 4.14
C VAL A 64 6.89 13.29 4.89
N SER A 65 6.97 13.11 6.21
CA SER A 65 8.03 13.69 7.04
C SER A 65 9.09 12.68 7.48
N ASP A 66 8.73 11.39 7.53
CA ASP A 66 9.61 10.31 7.97
C ASP A 66 9.23 9.01 7.25
N VAL A 67 10.23 8.16 6.98
CA VAL A 67 10.06 6.85 6.34
C VAL A 67 10.89 5.83 7.12
N ARG A 68 10.22 5.07 7.98
CA ARG A 68 10.85 4.04 8.81
C ARG A 68 10.79 2.68 8.13
N VAL A 69 11.96 2.11 7.84
CA VAL A 69 12.08 0.81 7.15
C VAL A 69 11.92 -0.33 8.16
N LEU A 70 11.05 -1.30 7.84
CA LEU A 70 10.83 -2.50 8.64
C LEU A 70 11.47 -3.74 8.02
N ASN A 71 11.54 -3.80 6.68
CA ASN A 71 12.15 -4.90 5.93
C ASN A 71 12.75 -4.36 4.63
N GLY A 72 13.88 -4.89 4.20
CA GLY A 72 14.51 -4.55 2.92
C GLY A 72 16.03 -4.56 3.01
N VAL A 73 16.69 -4.51 1.86
CA VAL A 73 18.15 -4.39 1.77
C VAL A 73 18.56 -3.26 0.83
N THR A 74 19.75 -2.71 1.03
CA THR A 74 20.37 -1.74 0.11
C THR A 74 20.74 -2.43 -1.21
N PRO A 75 20.58 -1.78 -2.39
CA PRO A 75 20.16 -0.37 -2.60
C PRO A 75 18.64 -0.10 -2.66
N PHE A 76 17.79 -1.12 -2.55
CA PHE A 76 16.33 -0.97 -2.67
C PHE A 76 15.72 -0.09 -1.59
N VAL A 77 16.27 -0.16 -0.38
CA VAL A 77 15.86 0.70 0.74
C VAL A 77 16.08 2.18 0.39
N GLU A 78 17.22 2.53 -0.20
CA GLU A 78 17.56 3.91 -0.53
C GLU A 78 16.61 4.48 -1.59
N GLU A 79 16.32 3.70 -2.65
CA GLU A 79 15.37 4.12 -3.68
C GLU A 79 13.93 4.19 -3.16
N THR A 80 13.55 3.28 -2.25
CA THR A 80 12.24 3.33 -1.59
C THR A 80 12.09 4.59 -0.77
N VAL A 81 13.05 4.89 0.11
CA VAL A 81 13.02 6.09 0.97
C VAL A 81 13.00 7.34 0.09
N ARG A 82 13.89 7.43 -0.90
CA ARG A 82 13.94 8.58 -1.82
C ARG A 82 12.60 8.82 -2.50
N ALA A 83 11.98 7.77 -3.04
CA ALA A 83 10.71 7.88 -3.76
C ALA A 83 9.56 8.26 -2.81
N VAL A 84 9.40 7.52 -1.71
CA VAL A 84 8.29 7.69 -0.76
C VAL A 84 8.36 9.03 -0.05
N SER A 85 9.55 9.55 0.27
CA SER A 85 9.71 10.91 0.84
C SER A 85 9.17 12.01 -0.08
N ASN A 86 9.02 11.75 -1.38
CA ASN A 86 8.48 12.70 -2.35
C ASN A 86 7.00 12.45 -2.69
N TRP A 87 6.32 11.54 -1.99
CA TRP A 87 4.88 11.32 -2.16
C TRP A 87 4.08 12.44 -1.50
N ALA A 88 2.86 12.64 -2.01
CA ALA A 88 1.90 13.59 -1.44
C ALA A 88 0.54 12.92 -1.26
N PHE A 89 -0.11 13.27 -0.16
CA PHE A 89 -1.41 12.77 0.23
C PHE A 89 -2.40 13.92 0.29
N THR A 90 -3.64 13.69 -0.13
CA THR A 90 -4.74 14.53 0.32
C THR A 90 -4.91 14.26 1.81
N PRO A 91 -4.82 15.29 2.67
CA PRO A 91 -5.02 15.11 4.10
C PRO A 91 -6.39 14.49 4.37
N ALA A 92 -6.48 13.65 5.40
CA ALA A 92 -7.70 13.59 6.20
C ALA A 92 -8.10 15.05 6.48
N ARG A 93 -9.36 15.47 6.29
CA ARG A 93 -9.82 16.85 6.59
C ARG A 93 -9.13 17.46 7.81
N PRO A 94 -8.95 18.80 7.87
CA PRO A 94 -8.11 19.45 8.87
C PRO A 94 -8.68 19.29 10.29
N VAL A 95 -8.44 18.14 10.90
CA VAL A 95 -8.56 17.89 12.32
C VAL A 95 -7.13 17.89 12.80
N ASP A 96 -6.70 19.08 13.22
CA ASP A 96 -5.37 19.40 13.72
C ASP A 96 -4.24 19.30 12.67
N SER A 97 -3.64 20.44 12.31
CA SER A 97 -2.44 20.49 11.46
C SER A 97 -1.21 19.81 12.08
N ARG A 98 -1.28 19.46 13.37
CA ARG A 98 -0.27 18.66 14.08
C ARG A 98 -0.56 17.15 14.03
N ALA A 99 -1.70 16.74 13.47
CA ALA A 99 -2.01 15.34 13.30
C ALA A 99 -0.96 14.66 12.42
N LYS A 100 -0.57 13.45 12.83
CA LYS A 100 0.32 12.57 12.08
C LYS A 100 -0.43 11.27 11.83
N ALA A 101 -0.35 10.77 10.62
CA ALA A 101 -0.85 9.46 10.25
C ALA A 101 0.31 8.57 9.83
N GLU A 102 0.35 7.35 10.35
CA GLU A 102 1.26 6.32 9.85
C GLU A 102 0.58 5.57 8.70
N VAL A 103 1.31 5.45 7.59
CA VAL A 103 0.85 4.75 6.39
C VAL A 103 1.89 3.70 6.02
N SER A 104 1.48 2.44 5.92
CA SER A 104 2.35 1.38 5.44
C SER A 104 2.57 1.50 3.94
N VAL A 105 3.80 1.28 3.52
CA VAL A 105 4.22 1.26 2.12
C VAL A 105 5.01 -0.02 1.86
N LEU A 106 4.62 -0.78 0.86
CA LEU A 106 5.36 -1.94 0.37
C LEU A 106 5.81 -1.69 -1.06
N VAL A 107 7.12 -1.78 -1.29
CA VAL A 107 7.72 -1.67 -2.62
C VAL A 107 8.34 -3.01 -3.00
N MET A 108 7.86 -3.62 -4.06
CA MET A 108 8.43 -4.85 -4.60
C MET A 108 9.23 -4.55 -5.86
N PHE A 109 10.54 -4.69 -5.77
CA PHE A 109 11.45 -4.65 -6.91
C PHE A 109 11.57 -6.05 -7.48
N ARG A 110 10.86 -6.28 -8.60
CA ARG A 110 10.93 -7.59 -9.26
C ARG A 110 12.29 -7.74 -9.95
N PRO A 111 12.93 -8.91 -9.85
CA PRO A 111 14.20 -9.17 -10.53
C PRO A 111 14.05 -9.27 -12.05
N HIS A 112 15.10 -8.90 -12.78
CA HIS A 112 15.25 -9.17 -14.21
C HIS A 112 15.28 -10.67 -14.56
N ALA A 113 15.65 -11.53 -13.62
CA ALA A 113 15.90 -12.95 -13.91
C ALA A 113 14.64 -13.83 -13.86
N PHE A 114 13.54 -13.38 -13.25
CA PHE A 114 12.36 -14.22 -13.07
C PHE A 114 11.32 -13.95 -14.17
N GLY A 115 11.49 -14.67 -15.29
CA GLY A 115 10.47 -14.88 -16.32
C GLY A 115 9.35 -15.81 -15.86
N ASN A 116 8.84 -15.63 -14.65
CA ASN A 116 7.69 -16.38 -14.13
C ASN A 116 6.41 -15.87 -14.83
N PHE A 117 6.27 -16.27 -16.09
CA PHE A 117 5.08 -16.02 -16.90
C PHE A 117 3.92 -16.84 -16.33
N ALA A 118 2.76 -16.21 -16.15
CA ALA A 118 1.50 -16.80 -15.65
C ALA A 118 1.48 -17.38 -14.23
N VAL A 119 2.61 -17.79 -13.64
CA VAL A 119 2.66 -18.33 -12.27
C VAL A 119 3.66 -17.51 -11.45
N GLY A 120 3.13 -16.57 -10.66
CA GLY A 120 3.86 -15.87 -9.61
C GLY A 120 4.46 -16.82 -8.56
N GLY A 121 5.07 -16.27 -7.51
CA GLY A 121 5.77 -17.10 -6.51
C GLY A 121 5.97 -16.41 -5.16
N PRO A 122 6.60 -17.09 -4.18
CA PRO A 122 7.04 -16.41 -2.96
C PRO A 122 7.95 -15.25 -3.35
N THR A 123 7.69 -14.07 -2.78
CA THR A 123 8.53 -12.92 -3.10
C THR A 123 9.93 -13.07 -2.48
N LEU A 124 10.95 -12.55 -3.15
CA LEU A 124 12.30 -12.50 -2.62
C LEU A 124 12.46 -11.35 -1.63
N GLY A 125 13.22 -11.63 -0.56
CA GLY A 125 13.64 -10.63 0.41
C GLY A 125 12.51 -10.04 1.25
N PHE A 126 11.36 -10.71 1.35
CA PHE A 126 10.32 -10.38 2.30
C PHE A 126 10.31 -11.39 3.45
N THR A 127 10.40 -10.86 4.66
CA THR A 127 10.07 -11.59 5.88
C THR A 127 8.87 -10.89 6.51
N ALA A 128 7.83 -11.66 6.85
CA ALA A 128 6.69 -11.10 7.56
C ALA A 128 7.17 -10.45 8.87
N PRO A 129 6.83 -9.18 9.15
CA PRO A 129 7.20 -8.54 10.40
C PRO A 129 6.49 -9.23 11.57
N ALA A 130 7.14 -9.23 12.73
CA ALA A 130 6.45 -9.57 13.98
C ALA A 130 5.30 -8.56 14.21
N ILE A 131 4.13 -9.06 14.59
CA ILE A 131 2.98 -8.21 14.90
C ILE A 131 3.14 -7.70 16.34
N PRO A 132 3.25 -6.38 16.56
CA PRO A 132 3.31 -5.83 17.91
C PRO A 132 2.03 -6.11 18.70
N GLU A 133 2.12 -6.24 20.02
CA GLU A 133 0.93 -6.40 20.87
C GLU A 133 0.11 -5.10 21.01
N GLY A 134 0.74 -3.94 20.77
CA GLY A 134 0.12 -2.62 20.89
C GLY A 134 -0.25 -2.00 19.55
N ASP A 135 -0.53 -0.70 19.55
CA ASP A 135 -0.91 0.04 18.35
C ASP A 135 0.16 -0.10 17.25
N HIS A 136 -0.30 -0.45 16.06
CA HIS A 136 0.54 -0.65 14.89
C HIS A 136 -0.25 -0.35 13.60
N PRO A 137 0.42 0.08 12.52
CA PRO A 137 -0.24 0.22 11.23
C PRO A 137 -0.55 -1.16 10.66
N VAL A 138 -1.23 -1.21 9.51
CA VAL A 138 -1.45 -2.45 8.77
C VAL A 138 -0.11 -3.08 8.38
N LEU A 139 0.02 -4.39 8.59
CA LEU A 139 1.27 -5.11 8.30
C LEU A 139 1.00 -6.29 7.34
N PRO A 140 1.78 -6.45 6.26
CA PRO A 140 1.68 -7.61 5.38
C PRO A 140 2.13 -8.88 6.11
N LEU A 141 1.36 -9.95 5.99
CA LEU A 141 1.70 -11.27 6.53
C LEU A 141 2.18 -12.23 5.44
N SER A 142 1.58 -12.13 4.25
CA SER A 142 1.94 -12.94 3.10
C SER A 142 1.73 -12.12 1.83
N VAL A 143 2.80 -11.96 1.07
CA VAL A 143 2.79 -11.26 -0.20
C VAL A 143 3.44 -12.16 -1.26
N LEU A 144 2.87 -12.15 -2.45
CA LEU A 144 3.25 -13.00 -3.57
C LEU A 144 3.72 -12.13 -4.72
N ASP A 145 4.80 -12.54 -5.39
CA ASP A 145 5.18 -11.95 -6.66
C ASP A 145 4.05 -12.23 -7.67
N PRO A 146 3.46 -11.21 -8.33
CA PRO A 146 2.43 -11.43 -9.34
C PRO A 146 2.88 -12.31 -10.52
N GLY A 147 4.17 -12.30 -10.87
CA GLY A 147 4.65 -12.83 -12.14
C GLY A 147 4.49 -11.83 -13.29
N TRP A 148 4.66 -12.29 -14.53
CA TRP A 148 4.37 -11.49 -15.73
C TRP A 148 3.08 -11.95 -16.43
N PRO A 149 2.23 -11.04 -16.92
CA PRO A 149 1.14 -11.41 -17.81
C PRO A 149 1.71 -12.06 -19.08
N ILE A 150 1.03 -13.08 -19.60
CA ILE A 150 1.29 -13.57 -20.95
C ILE A 150 0.75 -12.52 -21.93
N SER A 151 1.64 -11.66 -22.43
CA SER A 151 1.29 -10.60 -23.37
C SER A 151 2.45 -10.31 -24.33
N LEU A 152 2.12 -9.98 -25.58
CA LEU A 152 3.10 -9.56 -26.59
C LEU A 152 3.62 -8.14 -26.38
N ASN A 153 3.00 -7.36 -25.48
CA ASN A 153 3.36 -5.97 -25.19
C ASN A 153 3.66 -5.79 -23.70
N LEU A 154 4.71 -6.46 -23.22
CA LEU A 154 5.21 -6.27 -21.86
C LEU A 154 5.72 -4.84 -21.71
N LYS A 155 5.19 -4.12 -20.73
CA LYS A 155 5.68 -2.79 -20.37
C LYS A 155 6.39 -2.85 -19.03
N GLU A 156 7.62 -2.36 -19.03
CA GLU A 156 8.34 -2.04 -17.81
C GLU A 156 7.76 -0.82 -17.13
N GLY A 157 8.01 -0.72 -15.84
CA GLY A 157 7.62 0.42 -15.03
C GLY A 157 7.02 0.00 -13.70
N VAL A 158 6.43 0.97 -13.01
CA VAL A 158 5.87 0.76 -11.68
C VAL A 158 4.36 0.91 -11.72
N VAL A 159 3.66 -0.12 -11.23
CA VAL A 159 2.23 -0.07 -10.89
C VAL A 159 2.11 0.30 -9.42
N VAL A 160 1.18 1.21 -9.09
CA VAL A 160 0.91 1.58 -7.69
C VAL A 160 -0.55 1.35 -7.36
N PHE A 161 -0.80 0.66 -6.25
CA PHE A 161 -2.11 0.43 -5.67
C PHE A 161 -2.24 1.08 -4.30
N GLU A 162 -3.44 1.52 -3.96
CA GLU A 162 -3.86 1.72 -2.57
C GLU A 162 -4.84 0.60 -2.23
N LEU A 163 -4.49 -0.19 -1.22
CA LEU A 163 -5.33 -1.27 -0.72
C LEU A 163 -6.05 -0.80 0.54
N GLU A 164 -7.32 -1.13 0.61
CA GLU A 164 -8.18 -0.87 1.74
C GLU A 164 -8.31 -2.14 2.57
N ILE A 165 -7.83 -2.11 3.80
CA ILE A 165 -7.75 -3.27 4.69
C ILE A 165 -8.72 -3.07 5.85
N ALA A 166 -9.65 -4.00 6.00
CA ALA A 166 -10.63 -3.97 7.08
C ALA A 166 -10.04 -4.46 8.42
N GLU A 167 -10.84 -4.31 9.48
CA GLU A 167 -10.55 -4.70 10.86
C GLU A 167 -10.25 -6.21 11.03
N ASP A 168 -10.68 -7.03 10.07
CA ASP A 168 -10.40 -8.47 9.99
C ASP A 168 -9.12 -8.82 9.20
N GLY A 169 -8.40 -7.82 8.69
CA GLY A 169 -7.21 -7.98 7.85
C GLY A 169 -7.51 -8.31 6.38
N LEU A 170 -8.79 -8.35 5.97
CA LEU A 170 -9.17 -8.63 4.59
C LEU A 170 -9.08 -7.38 3.72
N ILE A 171 -8.64 -7.56 2.47
CA ILE A 171 -8.65 -6.53 1.45
C ILE A 171 -10.09 -6.29 0.98
N ARG A 172 -10.62 -5.09 1.23
CA ARG A 172 -11.97 -4.69 0.78
C ARG A 172 -11.96 -4.03 -0.59
N GLN A 173 -10.93 -3.26 -0.89
CA GLN A 173 -10.80 -2.52 -2.14
C GLN A 173 -9.35 -2.45 -2.60
N VAL A 174 -9.16 -2.49 -3.92
CA VAL A 174 -7.87 -2.26 -4.57
C VAL A 174 -8.03 -1.10 -5.55
N ARG A 175 -7.55 0.09 -5.18
CA ARG A 175 -7.56 1.27 -6.07
C ARG A 175 -6.26 1.34 -6.85
N VAL A 176 -6.35 1.53 -8.16
CA VAL A 176 -5.20 1.91 -8.99
C VAL A 176 -4.85 3.37 -8.75
N VAL A 177 -3.62 3.62 -8.29
CA VAL A 177 -3.05 4.96 -8.14
C VAL A 177 -2.21 5.31 -9.36
N ARG A 178 -1.45 4.34 -9.87
CA ARG A 178 -0.67 4.47 -11.10
C ARG A 178 -0.88 3.24 -11.98
N ASP A 179 -1.34 3.49 -13.19
CA ASP A 179 -1.67 2.47 -14.19
C ASP A 179 -0.49 2.23 -15.16
N LEU A 180 -0.29 0.97 -15.55
CA LEU A 180 0.62 0.48 -16.57
C LEU A 180 -0.03 -0.71 -17.33
N PRO A 181 -0.98 -0.47 -18.25
CA PRO A 181 -1.64 -1.55 -18.98
C PRO A 181 -0.67 -2.29 -19.93
N PRO A 182 -0.76 -3.62 -20.06
CA PRO A 182 -1.73 -4.54 -19.42
C PRO A 182 -1.31 -5.05 -18.03
N THR A 183 -0.11 -4.70 -17.56
CA THR A 183 0.49 -5.19 -16.33
C THR A 183 -0.36 -4.92 -15.07
N THR A 184 -1.08 -3.80 -15.03
CA THR A 184 -1.92 -3.42 -13.88
C THR A 184 -2.97 -4.44 -13.52
N ASP A 185 -3.77 -4.92 -14.47
CA ASP A 185 -4.89 -5.81 -14.16
C ASP A 185 -4.40 -7.17 -13.66
N PHE A 186 -3.31 -7.66 -14.26
CA PHE A 186 -2.63 -8.86 -13.83
C PHE A 186 -2.07 -8.74 -12.40
N ALA A 187 -1.38 -7.63 -12.12
CA ALA A 187 -0.86 -7.35 -10.79
C ALA A 187 -1.97 -7.17 -9.75
N ARG A 188 -3.10 -6.57 -10.13
CA ARG A 188 -4.26 -6.37 -9.27
C ARG A 188 -4.81 -7.70 -8.77
N GLU A 189 -4.91 -8.70 -9.65
CA GLU A 189 -5.43 -10.01 -9.29
C GLU A 189 -4.52 -10.74 -8.29
N ALA A 190 -3.21 -10.69 -8.47
CA ALA A 190 -2.26 -11.27 -7.52
C ALA A 190 -2.36 -10.62 -6.13
N VAL A 191 -2.47 -9.30 -6.08
CA VAL A 191 -2.55 -8.54 -4.82
C VAL A 191 -3.78 -8.91 -3.99
N ARG A 192 -4.90 -9.30 -4.62
CA ARG A 192 -6.12 -9.74 -3.90
C ARG A 192 -5.89 -10.97 -3.01
N HIS A 193 -4.85 -11.74 -3.29
CA HIS A 193 -4.54 -12.97 -2.56
C HIS A 193 -3.55 -12.74 -1.40
N TRP A 194 -3.07 -11.51 -1.22
CA TRP A 194 -2.17 -11.16 -0.13
C TRP A 194 -2.92 -11.12 1.21
N LYS A 195 -2.20 -11.38 2.29
CA LYS A 195 -2.76 -11.41 3.65
C LYS A 195 -2.13 -10.33 4.51
N PHE A 196 -2.93 -9.73 5.38
CA PHE A 196 -2.52 -8.64 6.24
C PHE A 196 -2.99 -8.87 7.68
N ALA A 197 -2.21 -8.37 8.63
CA ALA A 197 -2.69 -8.05 9.96
C ALA A 197 -3.37 -6.68 9.88
N PRO A 198 -4.57 -6.49 10.44
CA PRO A 198 -5.26 -5.20 10.44
C PRO A 198 -4.41 -4.16 11.18
N ALA A 199 -4.62 -2.87 10.90
CA ALA A 199 -4.09 -1.83 11.78
C ALA A 199 -4.78 -1.90 13.14
N VAL A 200 -4.06 -1.54 14.20
CA VAL A 200 -4.58 -1.47 15.57
C VAL A 200 -4.34 -0.07 16.12
N ALA A 201 -5.39 0.56 16.66
CA ALA A 201 -5.28 1.80 17.42
C ALA A 201 -6.11 1.72 18.71
N ALA A 202 -5.54 2.22 19.81
CA ALA A 202 -6.09 2.05 21.15
C ALA A 202 -6.45 0.59 21.47
N GLY A 203 -5.64 -0.35 21.00
CA GLY A 203 -5.86 -1.80 21.19
C GLY A 203 -7.08 -2.37 20.45
N GLN A 204 -7.68 -1.63 19.51
CA GLN A 204 -8.77 -2.12 18.66
C GLN A 204 -8.33 -2.18 17.20
N PRO A 205 -8.64 -3.27 16.47
CA PRO A 205 -8.47 -3.30 15.03
C PRO A 205 -9.29 -2.19 14.36
N ILE A 206 -8.68 -1.50 13.40
CA ILE A 206 -9.32 -0.43 12.64
C ILE A 206 -9.17 -0.65 11.14
N HIS A 207 -10.14 -0.14 10.41
CA HIS A 207 -10.03 0.03 8.98
C HIS A 207 -8.83 0.92 8.62
N SER A 208 -8.01 0.53 7.64
CA SER A 208 -6.79 1.26 7.27
C SER A 208 -6.41 1.05 5.80
N ARG A 209 -5.28 1.63 5.38
CA ARG A 209 -4.77 1.53 4.01
C ARG A 209 -3.29 1.22 3.96
N ILE A 210 -2.89 0.46 2.95
CA ILE A 210 -1.49 0.23 2.58
C ILE A 210 -1.27 0.61 1.13
N LEU A 211 -0.13 1.21 0.84
CA LEU A 211 0.27 1.56 -0.51
C LEU A 211 1.26 0.51 -1.02
N VAL A 212 1.00 -0.02 -2.21
CA VAL A 212 1.81 -1.08 -2.81
C VAL A 212 2.35 -0.60 -4.15
N ALA A 213 3.66 -0.52 -4.28
CA ALA A 213 4.35 -0.23 -5.54
C ALA A 213 5.04 -1.50 -6.05
N LEU A 214 4.72 -1.92 -7.26
CA LEU A 214 5.30 -3.09 -7.90
C LEU A 214 6.12 -2.64 -9.11
N SER A 215 7.44 -2.80 -9.03
CA SER A 215 8.37 -2.45 -10.10
C SER A 215 8.59 -3.66 -11.01
N PHE A 216 8.23 -3.48 -12.28
CA PHE A 216 8.34 -4.46 -13.34
C PHE A 216 9.51 -4.06 -14.26
N VAL A 217 10.51 -4.93 -14.35
CA VAL A 217 11.65 -4.79 -15.27
C VAL A 217 11.68 -6.01 -16.20
N THR A 218 11.90 -5.80 -17.50
CA THR A 218 11.79 -6.87 -18.49
C THR A 218 12.66 -8.03 -18.09
N PRO A 219 12.12 -9.27 -18.22
CA PRO A 219 12.94 -10.44 -18.06
C PRO A 219 14.08 -10.42 -19.07
N VAL A 220 15.29 -10.76 -18.64
CA VAL A 220 16.36 -11.07 -19.60
C VAL A 220 16.01 -12.41 -20.25
N VAL A 221 15.39 -12.35 -21.42
CA VAL A 221 15.16 -13.53 -22.26
C VAL A 221 16.47 -13.77 -23.00
N ASN A 222 17.24 -14.78 -22.60
CA ASN A 222 18.47 -15.11 -23.31
C ASN A 222 18.09 -15.65 -24.70
N PRO A 223 18.44 -14.96 -25.81
CA PRO A 223 18.24 -15.54 -27.14
C PRO A 223 19.24 -16.69 -27.28
N HIS A 224 18.74 -17.91 -27.49
CA HIS A 224 19.55 -19.04 -27.91
C HIS A 224 20.11 -18.81 -29.32
#